data_AF-A0AAJ5VTM6-F1
#
_entry.id   AF-A0AAJ5VTM6-F1
#
_cell.length_a   1.000
_cell.length_b   1.000
_cell.length_c   1.000
_cell.angle_alpha   90.00
_cell.angle_beta   90.00
_cell.angle_gamma   90.00
#
_symmetry.space_group_name_H-M   'P 1'
#
loop_
_entity.id
_entity.type
_entity.pdbx_description
1 polymer ?
#
loop_
_entity_poly.entity_id
_entity_poly.type
_entity_poly.pdbx_seq_one_letter_code
_entity_poly.pdbx_strand_id
1 'polypeptide(L)'
;MVGEGDAAPNSEPARLPRALAIIFFGPLVGGLAAFGLMMGMNTGSPIPADEMVQAVFTLLLISMTVGWVTGLPAAAISALAWHFAEPRLSGWPRIFAAPAIGAFASAATSVPIIYAMFGNVFVNLNGYAVIAAIGALAMAVTALPRRKPV
;
A
#
# COMPACT_ATOMS: atom_id res chain seq x y z
N MET A 1 -41.62 31.45 -4.47
CA MET A 1 -41.32 31.14 -3.06
C MET A 1 -40.25 30.08 -3.06
N VAL A 2 -39.07 30.48 -2.60
CA VAL A 2 -37.87 29.67 -2.47
C VAL A 2 -38.11 28.68 -1.34
N GLY A 3 -38.13 27.39 -1.66
CA GLY A 3 -38.05 26.31 -0.69
C GLY A 3 -36.58 26.00 -0.42
N GLU A 4 -35.95 26.90 0.33
CA GLU A 4 -34.70 26.68 1.05
C GLU A 4 -34.94 25.64 2.15
N GLY A 5 -33.98 24.73 2.32
CA GLY A 5 -33.94 23.83 3.48
C GLY A 5 -34.17 22.37 3.10
N ASP A 6 -33.11 21.75 2.58
CA ASP A 6 -32.61 20.46 3.10
C ASP A 6 -31.30 20.13 2.38
N ALA A 7 -30.31 21.03 2.52
CA ALA A 7 -28.93 20.63 2.38
C ALA A 7 -28.62 19.73 3.58
N ALA A 8 -28.87 18.43 3.40
CA ALA A 8 -28.50 17.41 4.38
C ALA A 8 -27.05 17.70 4.82
N PRO A 9 -26.78 17.84 6.14
CA PRO A 9 -25.45 18.14 6.62
C PRO A 9 -24.51 17.05 6.12
N ASN A 10 -23.40 17.48 5.54
CA ASN A 10 -22.27 16.68 5.10
C ASN A 10 -22.00 15.55 6.10
N SER A 11 -22.63 14.39 5.89
CA SER A 11 -22.30 13.18 6.63
C SER A 11 -21.03 12.63 6.00
N GLU A 12 -19.91 13.21 6.43
CA GLU A 12 -18.54 12.76 6.16
C GLU A 12 -18.00 11.65 7.11
N PRO A 13 -18.76 10.81 7.85
CA PRO A 13 -18.11 9.80 8.69
C PRO A 13 -17.54 8.62 7.90
N ALA A 14 -17.87 8.47 6.60
CA ALA A 14 -17.42 7.33 5.79
C ALA A 14 -16.05 7.53 5.08
N ARG A 15 -15.45 8.73 5.13
CA ARG A 15 -14.21 9.04 4.40
C ARG A 15 -12.95 8.79 5.23
N LEU A 16 -12.98 9.16 6.51
CA LEU A 16 -11.89 8.96 7.47
C LEU A 16 -11.49 7.48 7.69
N PRO A 17 -12.45 6.53 7.84
CA PRO A 17 -12.12 5.12 8.12
C PRO A 17 -11.32 4.47 6.99
N ARG A 18 -11.53 4.93 5.76
CA ARG A 18 -10.90 4.35 4.58
C ARG A 18 -9.49 4.87 4.33
N ALA A 19 -9.28 6.17 4.54
CA ALA A 19 -7.92 6.73 4.53
C ALA A 19 -7.08 6.04 5.61
N LEU A 20 -7.63 5.84 6.81
CA LEU A 20 -6.97 5.07 7.87
C LEU A 20 -6.73 3.61 7.44
N ALA A 21 -7.70 2.93 6.83
CA ALA A 21 -7.51 1.58 6.33
C ALA A 21 -6.36 1.51 5.30
N ILE A 22 -6.27 2.45 4.36
CA ILE A 22 -5.17 2.52 3.39
C ILE A 22 -3.82 2.73 4.11
N ILE A 23 -3.78 3.68 5.06
CA ILE A 23 -2.55 4.04 5.80
C ILE A 23 -2.06 2.91 6.71
N PHE A 24 -2.95 2.13 7.33
CA PHE A 24 -2.56 1.04 8.23
C PHE A 24 -2.36 -0.30 7.52
N PHE A 25 -3.20 -0.66 6.55
CA PHE A 25 -3.08 -1.93 5.84
C PHE A 25 -2.06 -1.88 4.71
N GLY A 26 -1.82 -0.72 4.08
CA GLY A 26 -0.84 -0.57 3.00
C GLY A 26 0.58 -0.98 3.43
N PRO A 27 1.13 -0.42 4.51
CA PRO A 27 2.45 -0.78 5.00
C PRO A 27 2.54 -2.22 5.53
N LEU A 28 1.45 -2.75 6.09
CA LEU A 28 1.36 -4.15 6.51
C LEU A 28 1.51 -5.10 5.32
N VAL A 29 0.75 -4.86 4.25
CA VAL A 29 0.83 -5.64 2.99
C VAL A 29 2.23 -5.52 2.39
N GLY A 30 2.80 -4.32 2.39
CA GLY A 30 4.17 -4.09 1.93
C GLY A 30 5.23 -4.85 2.74
N GLY A 31 5.12 -4.85 4.07
CA GLY A 31 6.01 -5.59 4.96
C GLY A 31 5.92 -7.11 4.77
N LEU A 32 4.72 -7.65 4.59
CA LEU A 32 4.51 -9.07 4.31
C LEU A 32 5.07 -9.47 2.93
N ALA A 33 4.88 -8.65 1.91
CA ALA A 33 5.43 -8.89 0.58
C ALA A 33 6.97 -8.84 0.58
N ALA A 34 7.55 -7.85 1.25
CA ALA A 34 9.00 -7.74 1.44
C ALA A 34 9.57 -8.96 2.18
N PHE A 35 8.88 -9.43 3.23
CA PHE A 35 9.26 -10.64 3.95
C PHE A 35 9.24 -11.87 3.04
N GLY A 36 8.18 -12.06 2.25
CA GLY A 36 8.10 -13.16 1.29
C GLY A 36 9.22 -13.14 0.26
N LEU A 37 9.58 -11.95 -0.25
CA LEU A 37 10.71 -11.78 -1.16
C LEU A 37 12.05 -12.12 -0.49
N MET A 38 12.28 -11.63 0.72
CA MET A 38 13.51 -11.93 1.47
C MET A 38 13.65 -13.43 1.74
N MET A 39 12.56 -14.10 2.12
CA MET A 39 12.53 -15.57 2.29
C MET A 39 12.82 -16.31 0.97
N GLY A 40 12.26 -15.83 -0.15
CA GLY A 40 12.50 -16.41 -1.47
C GLY A 40 13.92 -16.16 -2.02
N MET A 41 14.58 -15.08 -1.58
CA MET A 41 15.96 -14.75 -1.97
C MET A 41 17.01 -15.38 -1.05
N ASN A 42 16.65 -15.80 0.16
CA ASN A 42 17.59 -16.37 1.15
C ASN A 42 17.93 -17.85 0.90
N THR A 43 17.99 -18.28 -0.37
CA THR A 43 18.23 -19.67 -0.77
C THR A 43 19.71 -20.08 -0.78
N GLY A 44 20.62 -19.19 -0.35
CA GLY A 44 22.07 -19.40 -0.47
C GLY A 44 22.71 -20.20 0.68
N SER A 45 22.16 -20.11 1.89
CA SER A 45 22.72 -20.78 3.07
C SER A 45 21.60 -21.36 3.93
N PRO A 46 21.60 -22.68 4.20
CA PRO A 46 20.61 -23.28 5.09
C PRO A 46 20.77 -22.70 6.50
N ILE A 47 19.71 -22.10 7.02
CA ILE A 47 19.66 -21.62 8.41
C ILE A 47 19.63 -22.86 9.33
N PRO A 48 20.51 -22.95 10.34
CA PRO A 48 20.46 -24.01 11.34
C PRO A 48 19.07 -24.11 11.99
N ALA A 49 18.58 -25.34 12.22
CA ALA A 49 17.21 -25.56 12.69
C ALA A 49 16.94 -24.94 14.08
N ASP A 50 17.97 -24.86 14.91
CA ASP A 50 17.99 -24.23 16.23
C ASP A 50 17.92 -22.70 16.17
N GLU A 51 18.39 -22.09 15.09
CA GLU A 51 18.35 -20.63 14.87
C GLU A 51 17.18 -20.18 13.98
N MET A 52 16.46 -21.12 13.37
CA MET A 52 15.42 -20.83 12.37
C MET A 52 14.32 -19.90 12.89
N VAL A 53 13.84 -20.14 14.12
CA VAL A 53 12.78 -19.31 14.72
C VAL A 53 13.26 -17.88 14.93
N GLN A 54 14.48 -17.71 15.43
CA GLN A 54 15.08 -16.39 15.65
C GLN A 54 15.32 -15.67 14.33
N ALA A 55 15.89 -16.35 13.34
CA ALA A 55 16.16 -15.79 12.01
C ALA A 55 14.86 -15.34 11.31
N VAL A 56 13.81 -16.16 11.34
CA VAL A 56 12.48 -15.82 10.79
C VAL A 56 11.90 -14.60 11.50
N PHE A 57 11.98 -14.55 12.83
CA PHE A 57 11.45 -13.43 13.60
C PHE A 57 12.23 -12.13 13.34
N THR A 58 13.55 -12.18 13.29
CA THR A 58 14.40 -11.04 12.95
C THR A 58 14.12 -10.54 11.54
N LEU A 59 14.02 -11.44 10.56
CA LEU A 59 13.66 -11.09 9.19
C LEU A 59 12.28 -10.44 9.13
N LEU A 60 11.28 -11.00 9.83
CA LEU A 60 9.94 -10.42 9.90
C LEU A 60 9.96 -9.00 10.46
N LEU A 61 10.68 -8.76 11.55
CA LEU A 61 10.80 -7.42 12.15
C LEU A 61 11.47 -6.42 11.21
N ILE A 62 12.56 -6.82 10.55
CA ILE A 62 13.24 -5.97 9.56
C ILE A 62 12.31 -5.67 8.39
N SER A 63 11.67 -6.69 7.82
CA SER A 63 10.74 -6.53 6.71
C SER A 63 9.55 -5.66 7.07
N MET A 64 9.00 -5.79 8.28
CA MET A 64 7.95 -4.91 8.79
C MET A 64 8.45 -3.48 8.91
N THR A 65 9.62 -3.25 9.51
CA THR A 65 10.17 -1.90 9.67
C THR A 65 10.41 -1.23 8.32
N VAL A 66 11.04 -1.95 7.39
CA VAL A 66 11.27 -1.46 6.01
C VAL A 66 9.94 -1.23 5.29
N GLY A 67 8.98 -2.15 5.40
CA GLY A 67 7.64 -2.02 4.82
C GLY A 67 6.86 -0.83 5.38
N TRP A 68 7.05 -0.50 6.66
CA TRP A 68 6.48 0.70 7.28
C TRP A 68 7.13 1.98 6.79
N VAL A 69 8.46 2.04 6.79
CA VAL A 69 9.21 3.23 6.34
C VAL A 69 8.96 3.52 4.86
N THR A 70 8.93 2.49 4.02
CA THR A 70 8.76 2.63 2.56
C THR A 70 7.30 2.68 2.13
N GLY A 71 6.40 2.01 2.86
CA GLY A 71 4.99 1.83 2.51
C GLY A 71 4.06 2.90 3.09
N LEU A 72 4.39 3.53 4.22
CA LEU A 72 3.54 4.58 4.81
C LEU A 72 3.43 5.82 3.92
N PRO A 73 4.53 6.35 3.35
CA PRO A 73 4.44 7.45 2.38
C PRO A 73 3.66 7.06 1.14
N ALA A 74 3.88 5.86 0.60
CA ALA A 74 3.14 5.32 -0.53
C ALA A 74 1.64 5.28 -0.25
N ALA A 75 1.26 4.71 0.89
CA ALA A 75 -0.13 4.59 1.32
C ALA A 75 -0.80 5.95 1.54
N ALA A 76 -0.09 6.92 2.14
CA ALA A 76 -0.61 8.27 2.32
C ALA A 76 -0.88 8.97 0.99
N ILE A 77 0.06 8.89 0.03
CA ILE A 77 -0.13 9.45 -1.32
C ILE A 77 -1.23 8.73 -2.07
N SER A 78 -1.30 7.39 -1.99
CA SER A 78 -2.37 6.63 -2.60
C SER A 78 -3.73 6.99 -2.02
N ALA A 79 -3.85 7.18 -0.71
CA ALA A 79 -5.08 7.60 -0.05
C ALA A 79 -5.51 8.99 -0.52
N LEU A 80 -4.56 9.93 -0.61
CA LEU A 80 -4.82 11.29 -1.09
C LEU A 80 -5.26 11.30 -2.57
N ALA A 81 -4.51 10.62 -3.43
CA ALA A 81 -4.83 10.50 -4.85
C ALA A 81 -6.20 9.83 -5.06
N TRP A 82 -6.49 8.77 -4.29
CA TRP A 82 -7.79 8.10 -4.32
C TRP A 82 -8.92 9.01 -3.84
N HIS A 83 -8.71 9.81 -2.80
CA HIS A 83 -9.70 10.74 -2.29
C HIS A 83 -10.17 11.74 -3.35
N PHE A 84 -9.25 12.29 -4.14
CA PHE A 84 -9.58 13.22 -5.21
C PHE A 84 -10.15 12.54 -6.46
N ALA A 85 -9.73 11.30 -6.74
CA ALA A 85 -10.17 10.56 -7.92
C ALA A 85 -11.54 9.87 -7.72
N GLU A 86 -11.84 9.35 -6.53
CA GLU A 86 -13.03 8.51 -6.25
C GLU A 86 -14.36 9.14 -6.71
N PRO A 87 -14.66 10.43 -6.46
CA PRO A 87 -15.95 11.02 -6.83
C PRO A 87 -16.22 11.00 -8.34
N ARG A 88 -15.16 10.90 -9.15
CA ARG A 88 -15.21 10.93 -10.62
C ARG A 88 -15.16 9.54 -11.25
N LEU A 89 -14.97 8.49 -10.45
CA LEU A 89 -14.76 7.12 -10.93
C LEU A 89 -15.92 6.21 -10.51
N SER A 90 -16.60 5.64 -11.50
CA SER A 90 -17.65 4.62 -11.30
C SER A 90 -17.44 3.41 -12.22
N GLY A 91 -17.90 2.24 -11.82
CA GLY A 91 -17.82 1.02 -12.62
C GLY A 91 -16.38 0.55 -12.91
N TRP A 92 -16.14 0.12 -14.16
CA TRP A 92 -14.86 -0.43 -14.62
C TRP A 92 -13.64 0.49 -14.44
N PRO A 93 -13.69 1.80 -14.75
CA PRO A 93 -12.58 2.72 -14.49
C PRO A 93 -12.06 2.69 -13.05
N ARG A 94 -12.93 2.47 -12.06
CA ARG A 94 -12.55 2.38 -10.65
C ARG A 94 -11.65 1.17 -10.36
N ILE A 95 -11.92 0.04 -11.02
CA ILE A 95 -11.22 -1.23 -10.84
C ILE A 95 -9.77 -1.11 -11.33
N PHE A 96 -9.54 -0.34 -12.39
CA PHE A 96 -8.19 -0.11 -12.93
C PHE A 96 -7.47 1.07 -12.26
N ALA A 97 -8.22 2.11 -11.85
CA ALA A 97 -7.62 3.28 -11.23
C ALA A 97 -7.03 3.00 -9.84
N ALA A 98 -7.67 2.17 -9.02
CA ALA A 98 -7.17 1.82 -7.70
C ALA A 98 -5.76 1.18 -7.73
N PRO A 99 -5.53 0.09 -8.48
CA PRO A 99 -4.21 -0.50 -8.59
C PRO A 99 -3.21 0.42 -9.30
N ALA A 100 -3.63 1.21 -10.29
CA ALA A 100 -2.74 2.16 -10.96
C ALA A 100 -2.23 3.26 -10.02
N ILE A 101 -3.11 3.82 -9.17
CA ILE A 101 -2.75 4.80 -8.15
C ILE A 101 -1.80 4.20 -7.12
N GLY A 102 -2.09 2.97 -6.67
CA GLY A 102 -1.22 2.24 -5.74
C GLY A 102 0.17 1.97 -6.30
N ALA A 103 0.24 1.46 -7.54
CA ALA A 103 1.49 1.19 -8.23
C ALA A 103 2.33 2.45 -8.38
N PHE A 104 1.72 3.53 -8.86
CA PHE A 104 2.43 4.79 -9.09
C PHE A 104 2.94 5.39 -7.78
N ALA A 105 2.09 5.48 -6.76
CA ALA A 105 2.48 6.04 -5.46
C ALA A 105 3.60 5.24 -4.80
N SER A 106 3.54 3.90 -4.84
CA SER A 106 4.60 3.07 -4.28
C SER A 106 5.90 3.18 -5.07
N ALA A 107 5.87 3.14 -6.40
CA ALA A 107 7.07 3.33 -7.20
C ALA A 107 7.69 4.72 -6.99
N ALA A 108 6.87 5.78 -6.92
CA ALA A 108 7.34 7.16 -6.76
C ALA A 108 7.94 7.44 -5.37
N THR A 109 7.48 6.75 -4.33
CA THR A 109 7.92 7.01 -2.94
C THR A 109 8.90 5.97 -2.41
N SER A 110 8.61 4.69 -2.61
CA SER A 110 9.40 3.61 -2.04
C SER A 110 10.76 3.47 -2.74
N VAL A 111 10.86 3.77 -4.04
CA VAL A 111 12.13 3.66 -4.78
C VAL A 111 13.18 4.67 -4.29
N PRO A 112 12.91 5.99 -4.17
CA PRO A 112 13.89 6.91 -3.61
C PRO A 112 14.32 6.55 -2.19
N ILE A 113 13.39 6.05 -1.36
CA ILE A 113 13.67 5.63 0.02
C ILE A 113 14.58 4.40 0.03
N ILE A 114 14.27 3.39 -0.77
CA ILE A 114 15.09 2.17 -0.90
C ILE A 114 16.48 2.54 -1.43
N TYR A 115 16.57 3.43 -2.42
CA TYR A 115 17.84 3.92 -2.94
C TYR A 115 18.66 4.65 -1.86
N ALA A 116 18.02 5.50 -1.05
CA ALA A 116 18.69 6.20 0.04
C ALA A 116 19.17 5.27 1.17
N MET A 117 18.42 4.20 1.46
CA MET A 117 18.73 3.27 2.55
C MET A 117 19.77 2.20 2.16
N PHE A 118 19.68 1.67 0.94
CA PHE A 118 20.44 0.49 0.51
C PHE A 118 21.36 0.76 -0.68
N GLY A 119 21.42 2.00 -1.18
CA GLY A 119 22.17 2.35 -2.38
C GLY A 119 21.56 1.70 -3.64
N ASN A 120 22.42 1.40 -4.61
CA ASN A 120 21.98 0.98 -5.96
C ASN A 120 21.52 -0.50 -6.06
N VAL A 121 21.31 -1.18 -4.92
CA VAL A 121 21.20 -2.65 -4.85
C VAL A 121 19.84 -3.18 -5.36
N PHE A 122 18.81 -2.35 -5.43
CA PHE A 122 17.44 -2.77 -5.80
C PHE A 122 16.82 -2.02 -6.99
N VAL A 123 17.56 -1.11 -7.62
CA VAL A 123 17.01 -0.20 -8.65
C VAL A 123 17.24 -0.79 -10.05
N ASN A 124 16.60 -1.92 -10.33
CA ASN A 124 16.46 -2.48 -11.67
C ASN A 124 14.97 -2.58 -12.06
N LEU A 125 14.69 -2.77 -13.36
CA LEU A 125 13.32 -2.87 -13.88
C LEU A 125 12.43 -3.87 -13.12
N ASN A 126 13.01 -4.98 -12.65
CA ASN A 126 12.30 -5.99 -11.88
C ASN A 126 11.93 -5.48 -10.47
N GLY A 127 12.85 -4.78 -9.80
CA GLY A 127 12.60 -4.15 -8.50
C GLY A 127 11.50 -3.09 -8.56
N TYR A 128 11.48 -2.27 -9.62
CA TYR A 128 10.40 -1.33 -9.88
C TYR A 128 9.05 -2.03 -10.05
N ALA A 129 9.01 -3.10 -10.85
CA ALA A 129 7.78 -3.85 -11.11
C ALA A 129 7.23 -4.49 -9.83
N VAL A 130 8.10 -5.02 -8.97
CA VAL A 130 7.73 -5.61 -7.68
C VAL A 130 7.16 -4.55 -6.74
N ILE A 131 7.84 -3.41 -6.57
CA ILE A 131 7.37 -2.31 -5.71
C ILE A 131 6.01 -1.78 -6.21
N ALA A 132 5.86 -1.59 -7.52
CA ALA A 132 4.61 -1.17 -8.13
C ALA A 132 3.48 -2.21 -7.90
N ALA A 133 3.77 -3.51 -8.03
CA ALA A 133 2.78 -4.56 -7.81
C ALA A 133 2.29 -4.59 -6.36
N ILE A 134 3.19 -4.39 -5.38
CA ILE A 134 2.85 -4.30 -3.97
C ILE A 134 1.91 -3.13 -3.69
N GLY A 135 2.24 -1.94 -4.20
CA GLY A 135 1.38 -0.76 -4.08
C GLY A 135 0.01 -0.95 -4.73
N ALA A 136 -0.03 -1.57 -5.91
CA ALA A 136 -1.28 -1.90 -6.61
C ALA A 136 -2.17 -2.85 -5.80
N LEU A 137 -1.58 -3.92 -5.24
CA LEU A 137 -2.28 -4.89 -4.41
C LEU A 137 -2.82 -4.25 -3.14
N ALA A 138 -2.00 -3.47 -2.43
CA ALA A 138 -2.42 -2.74 -1.24
C ALA A 138 -3.66 -1.89 -1.54
N MET A 139 -3.61 -1.07 -2.60
CA MET A 139 -4.74 -0.23 -2.97
C MET A 139 -5.96 -1.01 -3.47
N ALA A 140 -5.78 -2.10 -4.21
CA ALA A 140 -6.89 -2.93 -4.65
C ALA A 140 -7.66 -3.53 -3.45
N VAL A 141 -6.94 -3.94 -2.40
CA VAL A 141 -7.53 -4.50 -1.17
C VAL A 141 -8.22 -3.41 -0.34
N THR A 142 -7.63 -2.23 -0.21
CA THR A 142 -8.18 -1.16 0.66
C THR A 142 -9.20 -0.25 -0.03
N ALA A 143 -9.25 -0.25 -1.37
CA ALA A 143 -10.18 0.56 -2.15
C ALA A 143 -11.54 -0.10 -2.40
N LEU A 144 -12.09 -0.85 -1.43
CA LEU A 144 -13.40 -1.52 -1.55
C LEU A 144 -14.55 -0.60 -1.99
N PRO A 145 -15.52 -1.09 -2.79
CA PRO A 145 -16.63 -0.27 -3.25
C PRO A 145 -17.51 0.21 -2.10
N ARG A 146 -18.08 1.42 -2.20
CA ARG A 146 -19.21 1.83 -1.36
C ARG A 146 -20.35 0.82 -1.60
N ARG A 147 -20.77 0.07 -0.58
CA ARG A 147 -22.16 -0.41 -0.56
C ARG A 147 -23.03 0.84 -0.48
N LYS A 148 -23.94 1.02 -1.44
CA LYS A 148 -25.02 1.99 -1.24
C LYS A 148 -25.77 1.56 0.04
N PRO A 149 -26.03 2.46 1.00
CA PRO A 149 -26.99 2.16 2.03
C PRO A 149 -28.31 1.82 1.33
N VAL A 150 -28.86 0.66 1.68
CA VAL A 150 -30.21 0.24 1.29
C VAL A 150 -31.18 0.96 2.20
#